data_AF-A0A382U4C7-F1
#
_entry.id   AF-A0A382U4C7-F1
#
_cell.length_a   1.000
_cell.length_b   1.000
_cell.length_c   1.000
_cell.angle_alpha   90.00
_cell.angle_beta   90.00
_cell.angle_gamma   90.00
#
_symmetry.space_group_name_H-M   'P 1'
#
loop_
_entity.id
_entity.type
_entity.pdbx_description
1 polymer ?
#
loop_
_entity_poly.entity_id
_entity_poly.type
_entity_poly.pdbx_seq_one_letter_code
_entity_poly.pdbx_strand_id
1 'polypeptide(L)'
;MTNIFFNMKIILASVFLSAIWLLAESIHAQETESAESVFAKKIETLLVNSCLRKQNFGVKIHSLERDETLYSIRSSRPFAPASNVKLLTTAVALKRLGSDYRFKTRLYADKQIDKGVLKDDIYIKGFGDPNLVTEQMWLLVNELKNLPLREIRGDIIADDSFFDDNL
;
A
#
# COMPACT_ATOMS: atom_id res chain seq x y z
N MET A 1 -9.09 -90.76 -2.77
CA MET A 1 -8.41 -89.96 -1.73
C MET A 1 -7.74 -88.69 -2.27
N THR A 2 -7.78 -88.42 -3.57
CA THR A 2 -7.08 -87.31 -4.25
C THR A 2 -7.87 -85.99 -4.30
N ASN A 3 -9.20 -86.04 -4.40
CA ASN A 3 -10.07 -84.85 -4.47
C ASN A 3 -10.16 -84.05 -3.16
N ILE A 4 -9.97 -84.70 -2.00
CA ILE A 4 -10.02 -84.03 -0.69
C ILE A 4 -8.82 -83.12 -0.48
N PHE A 5 -7.62 -83.57 -0.86
CA PHE A 5 -6.41 -82.75 -0.78
C PHE A 5 -6.43 -81.57 -1.75
N PHE A 6 -7.07 -81.73 -2.91
CA PHE A 6 -7.22 -80.66 -3.90
C PHE A 6 -8.18 -79.56 -3.39
N ASN A 7 -9.35 -79.95 -2.87
CA ASN A 7 -10.31 -79.00 -2.31
C ASN A 7 -9.79 -78.30 -1.05
N MET A 8 -9.02 -79.00 -0.20
CA MET A 8 -8.41 -78.41 0.99
C MET A 8 -7.33 -77.37 0.65
N LYS A 9 -6.58 -77.56 -0.45
CA LYS A 9 -5.64 -76.55 -0.96
C LYS A 9 -6.35 -75.31 -1.50
N ILE A 10 -7.48 -75.47 -2.19
CA ILE A 10 -8.28 -74.34 -2.71
C ILE A 10 -8.87 -73.53 -1.55
N ILE A 11 -9.40 -74.20 -0.52
CA ILE A 11 -9.96 -73.53 0.66
C ILE A 11 -8.85 -72.76 1.41
N LEU A 12 -7.68 -73.38 1.66
CA LEU A 12 -6.57 -72.67 2.29
C LEU A 12 -6.09 -71.46 1.47
N ALA A 13 -5.98 -71.61 0.14
CA ALA A 13 -5.57 -70.52 -0.73
C ALA A 13 -6.61 -69.37 -0.73
N SER A 14 -7.91 -69.69 -0.69
CA SER A 14 -8.97 -68.69 -0.65
C SER A 14 -9.03 -67.93 0.69
N VAL A 15 -8.81 -68.61 1.81
CA VAL A 15 -8.73 -67.99 3.13
C VAL A 15 -7.50 -67.08 3.21
N PHE A 16 -6.36 -67.52 2.69
CA PHE A 16 -5.14 -66.69 2.65
C PHE A 16 -5.31 -65.44 1.77
N LEU A 17 -6.00 -65.56 0.63
CA LEU A 17 -6.30 -64.42 -0.25
C LEU A 17 -7.28 -63.42 0.37
N SER A 18 -8.26 -63.92 1.15
CA SER A 18 -9.21 -63.07 1.89
C SER A 18 -8.57 -62.35 3.08
N ALA A 19 -7.61 -62.99 3.77
CA ALA A 19 -6.85 -62.39 4.85
C ALA A 19 -5.93 -61.25 4.35
N ILE A 20 -5.40 -61.36 3.13
CA ILE A 20 -4.61 -60.29 2.48
C ILE A 20 -5.50 -59.07 2.12
N TRP A 21 -6.76 -59.29 1.77
CA TRP A 21 -7.73 -58.21 1.55
C TRP A 21 -8.17 -57.50 2.84
N LEU A 22 -8.19 -58.21 3.97
CA LEU A 22 -8.47 -57.64 5.30
C LEU A 22 -7.27 -56.89 5.92
N LEU A 23 -6.06 -57.13 5.41
CA LEU A 23 -4.81 -56.43 5.77
C LEU A 23 -4.45 -55.31 4.79
N ALA A 24 -5.37 -54.91 3.90
CA ALA A 24 -5.22 -53.68 3.14
C ALA A 24 -5.23 -52.51 4.13
N GLU A 25 -4.05 -52.17 4.65
CA GLU A 25 -3.81 -50.91 5.34
C GLU A 25 -4.45 -49.81 4.51
N SER A 26 -5.32 -49.04 5.14
CA SER A 26 -5.88 -47.82 4.56
C SER A 26 -4.70 -46.98 4.08
N ILE A 27 -4.43 -47.04 2.77
CA ILE A 27 -3.49 -46.15 2.09
C ILE A 27 -4.09 -44.76 2.28
N HIS A 28 -3.68 -44.08 3.34
CA HIS A 28 -3.96 -42.68 3.51
C HIS A 28 -3.16 -42.00 2.40
N ALA A 29 -3.85 -41.59 1.34
CA ALA A 29 -3.27 -40.66 0.38
C ALA A 29 -2.71 -39.50 1.20
N GLN A 30 -1.41 -39.25 1.06
CA GLN A 30 -0.75 -38.13 1.72
C GLN A 30 -1.52 -36.87 1.31
N GLU A 31 -2.17 -36.20 2.28
CA GLU A 31 -2.79 -34.91 2.04
C GLU A 31 -1.72 -34.02 1.41
N THR A 32 -1.92 -33.68 0.14
CA THR A 32 -0.99 -32.82 -0.56
C THR A 32 -1.04 -31.50 0.17
N GLU A 33 0.09 -31.12 0.76
CA GLU A 33 0.18 -29.88 1.51
C GLU A 33 -0.27 -28.72 0.60
N SER A 34 -1.28 -27.96 1.04
CA SER A 34 -1.81 -26.87 0.23
C SER A 34 -0.72 -25.84 -0.05
N ALA A 35 -0.76 -25.19 -1.21
CA ALA A 35 0.20 -24.14 -1.56
C ALA A 35 0.23 -23.01 -0.51
N GLU A 36 -0.90 -22.73 0.15
CA GLU A 36 -1.02 -21.79 1.26
C GLU A 36 -0.27 -22.25 2.51
N SER A 37 -0.39 -23.52 2.88
CA SER A 37 0.39 -24.09 4.00
C SER A 37 1.88 -24.01 3.72
N VAL A 38 2.31 -24.36 2.50
CA VAL A 38 3.72 -24.25 2.10
C VAL A 38 4.20 -22.80 2.16
N PHE A 39 3.37 -21.85 1.71
CA PHE A 39 3.66 -20.42 1.77
C PHE A 39 3.77 -19.91 3.21
N ALA A 40 2.81 -20.26 4.07
CA ALA A 40 2.81 -19.89 5.49
C ALA A 40 4.07 -20.39 6.21
N LYS A 41 4.46 -21.66 6.02
CA LYS A 41 5.70 -22.23 6.59
C LYS A 41 6.96 -21.47 6.14
N LYS A 42 7.02 -21.05 4.88
CA LYS A 42 8.13 -20.24 4.36
C LYS A 42 8.21 -18.88 5.06
N ILE A 43 7.07 -18.21 5.24
CA ILE A 43 7.01 -16.94 5.99
C ILE A 43 7.47 -17.16 7.43
N GLU A 44 6.93 -18.16 8.12
CA GLU A 44 7.31 -18.49 9.50
C GLU A 44 8.81 -18.73 9.66
N THR A 45 9.43 -19.43 8.70
CA THR A 45 10.88 -19.64 8.68
C THR A 45 11.66 -18.32 8.63
N LEU A 46 11.19 -17.33 7.85
CA LEU A 46 11.80 -16.00 7.80
C LEU A 46 11.63 -15.22 9.11
N LEU A 47 10.50 -15.43 9.80
CA LEU A 47 10.18 -14.73 11.05
C LEU A 47 11.02 -15.18 12.25
N VAL A 48 11.69 -16.34 12.17
CA VAL A 48 12.62 -16.84 13.19
C VAL A 48 13.95 -16.06 13.20
N ASN A 49 14.18 -15.18 12.22
CA ASN A 49 15.40 -14.38 12.13
C ASN A 49 15.69 -13.59 13.44
N SER A 50 16.95 -13.56 13.86
CA SER A 50 17.39 -12.91 15.10
C SER A 50 17.06 -11.41 15.17
N CYS A 51 17.01 -10.72 14.03
CA CYS A 51 16.60 -9.32 13.93
C CYS A 51 15.12 -9.10 14.30
N LEU A 52 14.29 -10.14 14.19
CA LEU A 52 12.85 -10.10 14.45
C LEU A 52 12.47 -10.65 15.83
N ARG A 53 13.45 -11.01 16.66
CA ARG A 53 13.25 -11.64 17.99
C ARG A 53 12.35 -10.86 18.93
N LYS A 54 12.30 -9.53 18.83
CA LYS A 54 11.40 -8.67 19.64
C LYS A 54 9.92 -8.83 19.27
N GLN A 55 9.62 -9.47 18.14
CA GLN A 55 8.25 -9.74 17.67
C GLN A 55 7.35 -8.50 17.59
N ASN A 56 7.97 -7.32 17.40
CA ASN A 56 7.28 -6.05 17.26
C ASN A 56 6.94 -5.78 15.79
N PHE A 57 6.15 -6.68 15.21
CA PHE A 57 5.68 -6.59 13.84
C PHE A 57 4.33 -7.30 13.70
N GLY A 58 3.57 -6.90 12.68
CA GLY A 58 2.38 -7.61 12.21
C GLY A 58 2.49 -7.83 10.71
N VAL A 59 1.98 -8.96 10.24
CA VAL A 59 1.91 -9.29 8.81
C VAL A 59 0.49 -9.71 8.49
N LYS A 60 -0.09 -9.14 7.43
CA LYS A 60 -1.34 -9.58 6.82
C LYS A 60 -1.15 -9.63 5.31
N ILE A 61 -1.44 -10.78 4.71
CA ILE A 61 -1.36 -11.00 3.27
C ILE A 61 -2.76 -11.40 2.82
N HIS A 62 -3.35 -10.60 1.94
CA HIS A 62 -4.71 -10.77 1.43
C HIS A 62 -4.66 -10.90 -0.09
N SER A 63 -5.35 -11.90 -0.63
CA SER A 63 -5.56 -12.03 -2.07
C SER A 63 -6.70 -11.11 -2.49
N LEU A 64 -6.43 -10.19 -3.42
CA LEU A 64 -7.48 -9.33 -3.97
C LEU A 64 -8.37 -10.06 -4.98
N GLU A 65 -7.87 -11.12 -5.62
CA GLU A 65 -8.62 -11.91 -6.60
C GLU A 65 -9.58 -12.88 -5.94
N ARG A 66 -9.12 -13.58 -4.89
CA ARG A 66 -9.91 -14.58 -4.14
C ARG A 66 -10.68 -13.99 -2.95
N ASP A 67 -10.41 -12.73 -2.63
CA ASP A 67 -10.92 -12.03 -1.44
C ASP A 67 -10.72 -12.78 -0.11
N GLU A 68 -9.54 -13.37 0.06
CA GLU A 68 -9.22 -14.16 1.25
C GLU A 68 -7.86 -13.80 1.86
N THR A 69 -7.75 -13.99 3.17
CA THR A 69 -6.49 -13.79 3.89
C THR A 69 -5.64 -15.06 3.79
N LEU A 70 -4.51 -14.97 3.09
CA LEU A 70 -3.57 -16.07 2.88
C LEU A 70 -2.62 -16.29 4.07
N TYR A 71 -2.32 -15.22 4.81
CA TYR A 71 -1.46 -15.28 6.00
C TYR A 71 -1.74 -14.10 6.92
N SER A 72 -1.76 -14.36 8.24
CA SER A 72 -1.99 -13.30 9.24
C SER A 72 -1.31 -13.63 10.56
N ILE A 73 -0.46 -12.74 11.04
CA ILE A 73 0.14 -12.81 12.37
C ILE A 73 0.16 -11.40 12.99
N ARG A 74 -0.43 -11.26 14.18
CA ARG A 74 -0.52 -9.97 14.92
C ARG A 74 -1.06 -8.80 14.09
N SER A 75 -1.86 -9.07 13.06
CA SER A 75 -2.31 -8.08 12.07
C SER A 75 -3.27 -7.03 12.63
N SER A 76 -3.98 -7.34 13.73
CA SER A 76 -4.89 -6.42 14.42
C SER A 76 -4.22 -5.55 15.49
N ARG A 77 -2.93 -5.76 15.78
CA ARG A 77 -2.21 -4.96 16.78
C ARG A 77 -1.88 -3.58 16.19
N PRO A 78 -2.06 -2.48 16.94
CA PRO A 78 -1.61 -1.16 16.49
C PRO A 78 -0.08 -1.05 16.49
N PHE A 79 0.46 -0.44 15.44
CA PHE A 79 1.88 -0.14 15.27
C PHE A 79 2.05 1.30 14.79
N ALA A 80 3.22 1.90 15.02
CA ALA A 80 3.60 3.13 14.34
C ALA A 80 3.81 2.80 12.84
N PRO A 81 3.00 3.35 11.92
CA PRO A 81 3.05 2.97 10.51
C PRO A 81 4.25 3.59 9.77
N ALA A 82 4.95 4.55 10.40
CA ALA A 82 5.94 5.39 9.75
C ALA A 82 5.40 5.95 8.41
N SER A 83 6.19 5.92 7.34
CA SER A 83 5.75 6.39 6.02
C SER A 83 4.58 5.61 5.41
N ASN A 84 4.16 4.46 5.95
CA ASN A 84 2.96 3.77 5.46
C ASN A 84 1.67 4.59 5.72
N VAL A 85 1.69 5.56 6.65
CA VAL A 85 0.58 6.51 6.83
C VAL A 85 0.24 7.26 5.53
N LYS A 86 1.24 7.46 4.65
CA LYS A 86 1.07 8.12 3.35
C LYS A 86 0.07 7.40 2.46
N LEU A 87 -0.10 6.08 2.59
CA LEU A 87 -1.13 5.34 1.83
C LEU A 87 -2.53 5.88 2.15
N LEU A 88 -2.84 6.06 3.43
CA LEU A 88 -4.13 6.58 3.86
C LEU A 88 -4.28 8.06 3.47
N THR A 89 -3.26 8.88 3.73
CA THR A 89 -3.28 10.31 3.38
C THR A 89 -3.48 10.51 1.88
N THR A 90 -2.77 9.76 1.04
CA THR A 90 -2.91 9.83 -0.43
C THR A 90 -4.28 9.35 -0.89
N ALA A 91 -4.81 8.26 -0.33
CA ALA A 91 -6.16 7.79 -0.67
C ALA A 91 -7.23 8.84 -0.34
N VAL A 92 -7.12 9.49 0.83
CA VAL A 92 -8.02 10.58 1.23
C VAL A 92 -7.84 11.81 0.34
N ALA A 93 -6.60 12.20 0.04
CA ALA A 93 -6.31 13.33 -0.85
C ALA A 93 -6.90 13.11 -2.25
N LEU A 94 -6.68 11.94 -2.86
CA LEU A 94 -7.27 11.58 -4.14
C LEU A 94 -8.80 11.58 -4.10
N LYS A 95 -9.41 11.06 -3.03
CA LYS A 95 -10.88 11.06 -2.87
C LYS A 95 -11.45 12.47 -2.70
N ARG A 96 -10.73 13.37 -2.02
CA ARG A 96 -11.23 14.71 -1.67
C ARG A 96 -10.94 15.76 -2.74
N LEU A 97 -9.75 15.72 -3.33
CA LEU A 97 -9.27 16.71 -4.29
C LEU A 97 -9.46 16.25 -5.73
N GLY A 98 -9.45 14.93 -5.97
CA GLY A 98 -9.37 14.34 -7.30
C GLY A 98 -7.94 14.25 -7.83
N SER A 99 -7.72 13.41 -8.84
CA SER A 99 -6.42 13.26 -9.52
C SER A 99 -6.01 14.49 -10.34
N ASP A 100 -7.00 15.29 -10.76
CA ASP A 100 -6.79 16.47 -11.60
C ASP A 100 -6.64 17.76 -10.79
N TYR A 101 -6.63 17.68 -9.45
CA TYR A 101 -6.38 18.84 -8.62
C TYR A 101 -5.02 19.46 -8.96
N ARG A 102 -4.99 20.79 -9.03
CA ARG A 102 -3.77 21.57 -9.21
C ARG A 102 -3.72 22.60 -8.12
N PHE A 103 -2.61 22.60 -7.38
CA PHE A 103 -2.32 23.65 -6.43
C PHE A 103 -2.12 24.97 -7.15
N LYS A 104 -2.29 26.07 -6.43
CA LYS A 104 -2.23 27.42 -6.99
C LYS A 104 -1.25 28.25 -6.18
N THR A 105 -0.51 29.07 -6.90
CA THR A 105 0.26 30.19 -6.36
C THR A 105 -0.09 31.39 -7.22
N ARG A 106 -0.38 32.53 -6.62
CA ARG A 106 -0.91 33.70 -7.34
C ARG A 106 -0.27 34.98 -6.88
N LEU A 107 -0.28 35.96 -7.76
CA LEU A 107 0.13 37.32 -7.48
C LEU A 107 -1.12 38.18 -7.27
N TYR A 108 -1.13 38.96 -6.20
CA TYR A 108 -2.21 39.90 -5.87
C TYR A 108 -1.64 41.30 -5.63
N ALA A 109 -2.46 42.31 -5.91
CA ALA A 109 -2.23 43.70 -5.58
C ALA A 109 -3.59 44.36 -5.34
N ASP A 110 -3.68 45.24 -4.34
CA ASP A 110 -4.95 45.90 -3.98
C ASP A 110 -5.26 47.10 -4.88
N LYS A 111 -4.23 47.73 -5.44
CA LYS A 111 -4.37 48.85 -6.37
C LYS A 111 -4.06 48.45 -7.81
N GLN A 112 -4.69 49.18 -8.72
CA GLN A 112 -4.40 49.09 -10.14
C GLN A 112 -3.07 49.79 -10.48
N ILE A 113 -2.47 49.35 -11.58
CA ILE A 113 -1.27 49.95 -12.14
C ILE A 113 -1.65 51.29 -12.79
N ASP A 114 -1.03 52.38 -12.37
CA ASP A 114 -1.22 53.73 -12.93
C ASP A 114 0.08 54.21 -13.60
N LYS A 115 0.00 54.49 -14.91
CA LYS A 115 1.14 54.97 -15.72
C LYS A 115 2.44 54.15 -15.56
N GLY A 116 2.32 52.84 -15.41
CA GLY A 116 3.46 51.96 -15.24
C GLY A 116 3.90 51.72 -13.79
N VAL A 117 3.21 52.30 -12.81
CA VAL A 117 3.60 52.22 -11.40
C VAL A 117 2.48 51.61 -10.58
N LEU A 118 2.78 50.54 -9.85
CA LEU A 118 1.93 50.05 -8.76
C LEU A 118 2.31 50.80 -7.49
N LYS A 119 1.40 51.60 -6.91
CA LYS A 119 1.64 52.36 -5.66
C LYS A 119 1.10 51.61 -4.44
N ASP A 120 1.54 50.36 -4.32
CA ASP A 120 1.13 49.43 -3.27
C ASP A 120 2.08 48.24 -3.24
N ASP A 121 1.88 47.39 -2.24
CA ASP A 121 2.55 46.10 -2.13
C ASP A 121 2.05 45.12 -3.19
N ILE A 122 2.90 44.14 -3.50
CA ILE A 122 2.53 42.96 -4.28
C ILE A 122 2.64 41.72 -3.40
N TYR A 123 1.64 40.85 -3.46
CA TYR A 123 1.58 39.64 -2.64
C TYR A 123 1.81 38.41 -3.51
N ILE A 124 2.74 37.54 -3.09
CA ILE A 124 2.89 36.18 -3.60
C ILE A 124 2.14 35.26 -2.64
N LYS A 125 0.91 34.90 -3.01
CA LYS A 125 0.04 34.08 -2.15
C LYS A 125 0.09 32.61 -2.53
N GLY A 126 0.53 31.78 -1.60
CA GLY A 126 0.55 30.33 -1.72
C GLY A 126 -0.77 29.70 -1.26
N PHE A 127 -1.26 28.70 -2.00
CA PHE A 127 -2.41 27.87 -1.61
C PHE A 127 -1.98 26.41 -1.38
N GLY A 128 -0.77 26.22 -0.85
CA GLY A 128 -0.22 24.91 -0.50
C GLY A 128 0.42 24.12 -1.63
N ASP A 129 0.92 24.78 -2.69
CA ASP A 129 1.63 24.11 -3.77
C ASP A 129 2.95 23.48 -3.28
N PRO A 130 3.05 22.14 -3.18
CA PRO A 130 4.28 21.49 -2.70
C PRO A 130 5.38 21.48 -3.78
N ASN A 131 5.10 21.96 -4.99
CA ASN A 131 6.00 21.98 -6.15
C ASN A 131 6.27 23.40 -6.66
N LEU A 132 6.21 24.41 -5.78
CA LEU A 132 6.65 25.76 -6.09
C LEU A 132 8.18 25.81 -6.16
N VAL A 133 8.75 25.57 -7.35
CA VAL A 133 10.18 25.69 -7.62
C VAL A 133 10.50 26.95 -8.43
N THR A 134 11.80 27.20 -8.65
CA THR A 134 12.31 28.41 -9.30
C THR A 134 11.69 28.65 -10.68
N GLU A 135 11.43 27.59 -11.43
CA GLU A 135 10.81 27.63 -12.75
C GLU A 135 9.37 28.16 -12.69
N GLN A 136 8.55 27.72 -11.73
CA GLN A 136 7.20 28.26 -11.54
C GLN A 136 7.23 29.72 -11.10
N MET A 137 8.23 30.11 -10.30
CA MET A 137 8.43 31.51 -9.92
C MET A 137 8.75 32.37 -11.15
N TRP A 138 9.59 31.88 -12.07
CA TRP A 138 9.85 32.56 -13.34
C TRP A 138 8.60 32.72 -14.20
N LEU A 139 7.71 31.73 -14.23
CA LEU A 139 6.44 31.84 -14.94
C LEU A 139 5.58 32.97 -14.36
N LEU A 140 5.44 33.05 -13.04
CA LEU A 140 4.70 34.13 -12.36
C LEU A 140 5.30 35.51 -12.65
N VAL A 141 6.63 35.65 -12.62
CA VAL A 141 7.31 36.90 -12.95
C VAL A 141 7.11 37.28 -14.42
N ASN A 142 7.11 36.30 -15.34
CA ASN A 142 6.84 36.56 -16.75
C ASN A 142 5.40 37.03 -16.98
N GLU A 143 4.43 36.55 -16.20
CA GLU A 143 3.06 37.09 -16.22
C GLU A 143 3.04 38.58 -15.83
N LEU A 144 3.79 38.99 -14.81
CA LEU A 144 3.92 40.41 -14.44
C LEU A 144 4.58 41.25 -15.54
N LYS A 145 5.61 40.72 -16.18
CA LYS A 145 6.30 41.42 -17.28
C LYS A 145 5.41 41.67 -18.50
N ASN A 146 4.37 40.87 -18.68
CA ASN A 146 3.38 41.06 -19.75
C ASN A 146 2.34 42.15 -19.40
N LEU A 147 2.31 42.64 -18.16
CA LEU A 147 1.50 43.79 -17.76
C LEU A 147 2.23 45.09 -18.08
N PRO A 148 1.53 46.23 -18.19
CA PRO A 148 2.16 47.54 -18.32
C PRO A 148 2.74 48.00 -16.97
N LEU A 149 3.46 47.14 -16.24
CA LEU A 149 4.10 47.42 -14.95
C LEU A 149 5.60 47.66 -15.16
N ARG A 150 6.11 48.76 -14.62
CA ARG A 150 7.53 49.16 -14.68
C ARG A 150 8.15 49.32 -13.30
N GLU A 151 7.36 49.74 -12.32
CA GLU A 151 7.83 50.05 -10.97
C GLU A 151 6.76 49.62 -9.94
N ILE A 152 7.21 49.01 -8.84
CA ILE A 152 6.40 48.73 -7.66
C ILE A 152 6.89 49.67 -6.55
N ARG A 153 6.00 50.49 -6.00
CA ARG A 153 6.23 51.42 -4.90
C ARG A 153 5.52 50.92 -3.64
N GLY A 154 5.99 49.79 -3.18
CA GLY A 154 5.57 49.05 -2.01
C GLY A 154 6.52 47.87 -1.83
N ASP A 155 6.15 46.97 -0.94
CA ASP A 155 6.93 45.78 -0.62
C ASP A 155 6.51 44.57 -1.48
N ILE A 156 7.35 43.54 -1.49
CA ILE A 156 7.02 42.21 -2.03
C ILE A 156 6.75 41.31 -0.83
N ILE A 157 5.50 40.91 -0.65
CA ILE A 157 5.03 40.17 0.52
C ILE A 157 4.79 38.71 0.15
N ALA A 158 5.37 37.78 0.90
CA ALA A 158 5.02 36.37 0.84
C ALA A 158 3.81 36.13 1.76
N ASP A 159 2.72 35.61 1.21
CA ASP A 159 1.47 35.34 1.92
C ASP A 159 1.21 33.82 1.96
N ASP A 160 1.43 33.22 3.13
CA ASP A 160 1.18 31.82 3.44
C ASP A 160 -0.08 31.59 4.30
N SER A 161 -0.89 32.63 4.53
CA SER A 161 -2.09 32.64 5.38
C SER A 161 -3.21 31.66 4.96
N PHE A 162 -3.02 30.91 3.87
CA PHE A 162 -3.94 29.85 3.47
C PHE A 162 -3.98 28.70 4.47
N PHE A 163 -2.84 28.39 5.09
CA PHE A 163 -2.77 27.47 6.23
C PHE A 163 -2.59 28.26 7.53
N ASP A 164 -2.89 27.61 8.66
CA ASP A 164 -2.74 28.24 9.96
C ASP A 164 -1.29 28.18 10.46
N ASP A 165 -0.96 29.06 11.41
CA ASP A 165 0.37 29.18 11.98
C ASP A 165 0.63 28.20 13.14
N ASN A 166 -0.29 27.27 13.38
CA ASN A 166 -0.21 26.33 14.50
C ASN A 166 0.55 25.06 14.06
N LEU A 167 1.86 25.06 14.29
CA LEU A 167 2.72 23.87 14.16
C LEU A 167 2.66 22.97 15.40
#